data_AF-A0A951CKV8-F1
#
_entry.id   AF-A0A951CKV8-F1
#
_cell.length_a   1.000
_cell.length_b   1.000
_cell.length_c   1.000
_cell.angle_alpha   90.00
_cell.angle_beta   90.00
_cell.angle_gamma   90.00
#
_symmetry.space_group_name_H-M   'P 1'
#
loop_
_entity.id
_entity.type
_entity.pdbx_description
1 polymer ?
#
loop_
_entity_poly.entity_id
_entity_poly.type
_entity_poly.pdbx_seq_one_letter_code
_entity_poly.pdbx_strand_id
1 'polypeptide(L)'
;MSTDTLATPKVSAGFDINAQFRVVMHELGLSPEDTGGSITFIGEDPIFPSKHRLGACIGIPIMAGAAGIANIWRQRTGRGQDLTLDLRKAIHGINPMYKFGPTINGYPYQLPYWINPNYQFDNPMGFGLYRTKDGRLFLPTGAYPGLLNAMCTFLHCGPDADQIAEAVSKWDSADLEEAAAADKKLVFALV
;
A
#
# COMPACT_ATOMS: atom_id res chain seq x y z
N MET A 1 6.64 -3.76 -34.52
CA MET A 1 6.52 -5.17 -34.13
C MET A 1 5.70 -5.23 -32.86
N SER A 2 4.42 -5.60 -32.97
CA SER A 2 3.56 -5.85 -31.81
C SER A 2 4.10 -7.06 -31.07
N THR A 3 4.76 -6.85 -29.94
CA THR A 3 5.04 -7.92 -29.00
C THR A 3 3.72 -8.30 -28.35
N ASP A 4 3.24 -9.48 -28.73
CA ASP A 4 2.08 -10.13 -28.16
C ASP A 4 2.34 -10.45 -26.68
N THR A 5 1.86 -9.60 -25.78
CA THR A 5 1.99 -9.76 -24.32
C THR A 5 1.12 -10.90 -23.76
N LEU A 6 0.51 -11.72 -24.64
CA LEU A 6 -0.27 -12.91 -24.31
C LEU A 6 0.56 -14.21 -24.31
N ALA A 7 1.82 -14.18 -24.76
CA ALA A 7 2.70 -15.34 -24.67
C ALA A 7 3.04 -15.63 -23.19
N THR A 8 2.36 -16.63 -22.63
CA THR A 8 2.35 -16.99 -21.20
C THR A 8 3.77 -17.19 -20.63
N PRO A 9 4.27 -16.30 -19.75
CA PRO A 9 5.54 -16.51 -19.05
C PRO A 9 5.35 -17.46 -17.85
N LYS A 10 6.38 -18.27 -17.62
CA LYS A 10 6.42 -19.49 -16.80
C LYS A 10 6.53 -19.22 -15.30
N VAL A 11 5.60 -19.84 -14.55
CA VAL A 11 5.56 -19.99 -13.07
C VAL A 11 6.94 -19.84 -12.44
N SER A 12 7.17 -18.74 -11.71
CA SER A 12 8.35 -18.59 -10.84
C SER A 12 8.50 -19.87 -10.01
N ALA A 13 9.66 -20.53 -10.08
CA ALA A 13 9.89 -21.77 -9.35
C ALA A 13 9.60 -21.53 -7.85
N GLY A 14 8.57 -22.21 -7.32
CA GLY A 14 8.33 -22.33 -5.88
C GLY A 14 7.16 -21.56 -5.26
N PHE A 15 6.30 -20.86 -6.02
CA PHE A 15 5.08 -20.25 -5.45
C PHE A 15 3.81 -20.62 -6.22
N ASP A 16 2.96 -21.42 -5.57
CA ASP A 16 1.62 -21.75 -6.07
C ASP A 16 0.57 -20.82 -5.45
N ILE A 17 0.17 -19.79 -6.19
CA ILE A 17 -0.85 -18.84 -5.75
C ILE A 17 -2.22 -19.51 -5.51
N ASN A 18 -2.55 -20.57 -6.26
CA ASN A 18 -3.83 -21.27 -6.08
C ASN A 18 -3.82 -22.06 -4.77
N ALA A 19 -2.69 -22.66 -4.40
CA ALA A 19 -2.54 -23.29 -3.10
C ALA A 19 -2.69 -22.28 -1.96
N GLN A 20 -2.02 -21.12 -2.04
CA GLN A 20 -2.13 -20.08 -1.00
C GLN A 20 -3.54 -19.49 -0.92
N PHE A 21 -4.20 -19.29 -2.05
CA PHE A 21 -5.61 -18.88 -2.09
C PHE A 21 -6.52 -19.91 -1.41
N ARG A 22 -6.31 -21.22 -1.65
CA ARG A 22 -7.05 -22.29 -0.98
C ARG A 22 -6.86 -22.28 0.53
N VAL A 23 -5.65 -21.99 1.02
CA VAL A 23 -5.39 -21.85 2.46
C VAL A 23 -6.25 -20.72 3.04
N VAL A 24 -6.25 -19.54 2.42
CA VAL A 24 -7.06 -18.41 2.87
C VAL A 24 -8.56 -18.73 2.82
N MET A 25 -9.05 -19.35 1.75
CA MET A 25 -10.46 -19.76 1.65
C MET A 25 -10.84 -20.73 2.77
N HIS A 26 -9.99 -21.72 3.05
CA HIS A 26 -10.23 -22.69 4.12
C HIS A 26 -10.28 -22.03 5.50
N GLU A 27 -9.38 -21.07 5.80
CA GLU A 27 -9.41 -20.28 7.04
C GLU A 27 -10.69 -19.46 7.19
N LEU A 28 -11.29 -19.03 6.06
CA LEU A 28 -12.58 -18.33 6.03
C LEU A 28 -13.79 -19.28 6.09
N GLY A 29 -13.58 -20.60 6.17
CA GLY A 29 -14.65 -21.60 6.15
C GLY A 29 -15.30 -21.77 4.77
N LEU A 30 -14.56 -21.45 3.71
CA LEU A 30 -15.01 -21.51 2.32
C LEU A 30 -14.11 -22.46 1.49
N SER A 31 -14.61 -22.83 0.32
CA SER A 31 -13.89 -23.57 -0.71
C SER A 31 -13.96 -22.84 -2.06
N PRO A 32 -12.96 -22.96 -2.96
CA PRO A 32 -13.06 -22.46 -4.33
C PRO A 32 -14.33 -22.94 -5.05
N GLU A 33 -14.75 -24.18 -4.77
CA GLU A 33 -15.91 -24.85 -5.36
C GLU A 33 -17.25 -24.20 -4.97
N ASP A 34 -17.28 -23.45 -3.87
CA ASP A 34 -18.48 -22.73 -3.42
C ASP A 34 -18.95 -21.71 -4.46
N THR A 35 -18.02 -21.16 -5.26
CA THR A 35 -18.34 -20.22 -6.34
C THR A 35 -19.20 -20.82 -7.45
N GLY A 36 -19.21 -22.15 -7.59
CA GLY A 36 -19.90 -22.86 -8.67
C GLY A 36 -19.31 -22.60 -10.07
N GLY A 37 -18.11 -22.02 -10.15
CA GLY A 37 -17.37 -21.78 -11.38
C GLY A 37 -15.87 -21.99 -11.19
N SER A 38 -15.08 -21.52 -12.15
CA SER A 38 -13.63 -21.59 -12.15
C SER A 38 -13.00 -20.32 -11.56
N ILE A 39 -11.86 -20.47 -10.88
CA ILE A 39 -11.04 -19.35 -10.37
C ILE A 39 -9.71 -19.37 -11.09
N THR A 40 -9.35 -18.23 -11.69
CA THR A 40 -8.12 -18.09 -12.49
C THR A 40 -7.33 -16.86 -12.03
N PHE A 41 -6.06 -17.08 -11.69
CA PHE A 41 -5.08 -16.00 -11.56
C PHE A 41 -4.25 -15.92 -12.85
N ILE A 42 -4.12 -14.71 -13.41
CA ILE A 42 -3.33 -14.44 -14.61
C ILE A 42 -2.08 -13.65 -14.20
N GLY A 43 -0.94 -14.04 -14.75
CA GLY A 43 0.34 -13.37 -14.53
C GLY A 43 1.16 -14.03 -13.42
N GLU A 44 2.37 -13.53 -13.27
CA GLU A 44 3.36 -14.05 -12.33
C GLU A 44 3.72 -13.01 -11.29
N ASP A 45 4.21 -13.47 -10.15
CA ASP A 45 4.70 -12.64 -9.06
C ASP A 45 5.96 -13.33 -8.49
N PRO A 46 7.06 -12.64 -8.14
CA PRO A 46 7.21 -11.19 -7.98
C PRO A 46 7.16 -10.39 -9.28
N ILE A 47 6.33 -9.35 -9.33
CA ILE A 47 6.29 -8.36 -10.43
C ILE A 47 7.38 -7.28 -10.24
N PHE A 48 7.70 -6.95 -8.99
CA PHE A 48 8.75 -5.99 -8.61
C PHE A 48 9.85 -6.70 -7.81
N PRO A 49 11.09 -6.18 -7.78
CA PRO A 49 12.16 -6.68 -6.92
C PRO A 49 11.90 -6.33 -5.45
N SER A 50 10.85 -6.90 -4.87
CA SER A 50 10.41 -6.74 -3.49
C SER A 50 10.62 -8.04 -2.71
N LYS A 51 10.82 -7.92 -1.40
CA LYS A 51 10.80 -9.06 -0.48
C LYS A 51 9.41 -9.71 -0.42
N HIS A 52 8.37 -8.93 -0.68
CA HIS A 52 6.98 -9.39 -0.71
C HIS A 52 6.54 -9.66 -2.15
N ARG A 53 5.77 -10.73 -2.32
CA ARG A 53 5.01 -11.04 -3.55
C ARG A 53 3.79 -10.12 -3.62
N LEU A 54 4.01 -8.89 -4.07
CA LEU A 54 3.01 -7.82 -4.04
C LEU A 54 1.73 -8.19 -4.81
N GLY A 55 1.85 -8.85 -5.96
CA GLY A 55 0.70 -9.33 -6.73
C GLY A 55 -0.15 -10.33 -5.94
N ALA A 56 0.47 -11.28 -5.24
CA ALA A 56 -0.21 -12.24 -4.39
C ALA A 56 -0.80 -11.59 -3.12
N CYS A 57 -0.03 -10.69 -2.47
CA CYS A 57 -0.45 -9.97 -1.26
C CYS A 57 -1.75 -9.19 -1.46
N ILE A 58 -1.93 -8.55 -2.63
CA ILE A 58 -3.17 -7.85 -2.95
C ILE A 58 -4.20 -8.80 -3.60
N GLY A 59 -3.74 -9.73 -4.43
CA GLY A 59 -4.61 -10.52 -5.29
C GLY A 59 -5.38 -11.62 -4.57
N ILE A 60 -4.75 -12.31 -3.62
CA ILE A 60 -5.41 -13.38 -2.86
C ILE A 60 -6.60 -12.85 -2.04
N PRO A 61 -6.46 -11.76 -1.23
CA PRO A 61 -7.60 -11.21 -0.49
C PRO A 61 -8.71 -10.69 -1.40
N ILE A 62 -8.38 -10.04 -2.52
CA ILE A 62 -9.38 -9.58 -3.50
C ILE A 62 -10.17 -10.77 -4.06
N MET A 63 -9.48 -11.83 -4.48
CA MET A 63 -10.14 -13.03 -5.02
C MET A 63 -10.97 -13.75 -3.94
N ALA A 64 -10.49 -13.81 -2.69
CA ALA A 64 -11.23 -14.44 -1.59
C ALA A 64 -12.54 -13.68 -1.30
N GLY A 65 -12.49 -12.35 -1.29
CA GLY A 65 -13.69 -11.52 -1.19
C GLY A 65 -14.65 -11.77 -2.35
N ALA A 66 -14.14 -11.81 -3.60
CA ALA A 66 -14.96 -12.09 -4.78
C ALA A 66 -15.60 -13.50 -4.74
N ALA A 67 -14.85 -14.52 -4.29
CA ALA A 67 -15.34 -15.88 -4.13
C ALA A 67 -16.43 -15.99 -3.07
N GLY A 68 -16.30 -15.28 -1.93
CA GLY A 68 -17.35 -15.18 -0.92
C GLY A 68 -18.64 -14.56 -1.47
N ILE A 69 -18.52 -13.49 -2.27
CA ILE A 69 -19.69 -12.88 -2.94
C ILE A 69 -20.30 -13.84 -3.98
N ALA A 70 -19.49 -14.55 -4.76
CA ALA A 70 -19.96 -15.55 -5.72
C ALA A 70 -20.71 -16.71 -5.04
N ASN A 71 -20.26 -17.15 -3.86
CA ASN A 71 -20.97 -18.14 -3.05
C ASN A 71 -22.35 -17.62 -2.63
N ILE A 72 -22.45 -16.40 -2.10
CA ILE A 72 -23.74 -15.78 -1.75
C ILE A 72 -24.66 -15.68 -2.98
N TRP A 73 -24.12 -15.27 -4.12
CA TRP A 73 -24.85 -15.20 -5.38
C TRP A 73 -25.42 -16.56 -5.80
N ARG A 74 -24.62 -17.62 -5.70
CA ARG A 74 -25.03 -18.99 -5.99
C ARG A 74 -26.11 -19.47 -5.03
N GLN A 75 -25.99 -19.23 -3.73
CA GLN A 75 -27.02 -19.61 -2.76
C GLN A 75 -28.37 -18.95 -3.07
N ARG A 76 -28.37 -17.72 -3.58
CA ARG A 76 -29.60 -16.97 -3.91
C ARG A 76 -30.20 -17.34 -5.25
N THR A 77 -29.39 -17.71 -6.23
CA THR A 77 -29.82 -17.84 -7.63
C THR A 77 -29.66 -19.23 -8.23
N GLY A 78 -28.93 -20.12 -7.55
CA GLY A 78 -28.50 -21.42 -8.07
C GLY A 78 -27.41 -21.36 -9.14
N ARG A 79 -26.95 -20.17 -9.54
CA ARG A 79 -25.98 -19.99 -10.63
C ARG A 79 -24.58 -19.72 -10.11
N GLY A 80 -23.59 -20.43 -10.65
CA GLY A 80 -22.17 -20.18 -10.37
C GLY A 80 -21.60 -19.01 -11.18
N GLN A 81 -20.39 -18.59 -10.84
CA GLN A 81 -19.64 -17.56 -11.55
C GLN A 81 -18.17 -17.94 -11.72
N ASP A 82 -17.63 -17.73 -12.92
CA ASP A 82 -16.19 -17.77 -13.15
C ASP A 82 -15.54 -16.46 -12.69
N LEU A 83 -14.43 -16.57 -11.97
CA LEU A 83 -13.67 -15.44 -11.45
C LEU A 83 -12.26 -15.43 -12.04
N THR A 84 -11.83 -14.28 -12.53
CA THR A 84 -10.48 -14.11 -13.09
C THR A 84 -9.85 -12.84 -12.54
N LEU A 85 -8.59 -12.93 -12.09
CA LEU A 85 -7.82 -11.79 -11.62
C LEU A 85 -6.44 -11.75 -12.30
N ASP A 86 -6.13 -10.63 -12.94
CA ASP A 86 -4.80 -10.37 -13.50
C ASP A 86 -3.93 -9.67 -12.44
N LEU A 87 -2.88 -10.36 -11.97
CA LEU A 87 -1.98 -9.84 -10.94
C LEU A 87 -1.30 -8.54 -11.38
N ARG A 88 -1.01 -8.39 -12.68
CA ARG A 88 -0.40 -7.17 -13.24
C ARG A 88 -1.34 -5.97 -13.17
N LYS A 89 -2.66 -6.22 -13.12
CA LYS A 89 -3.67 -5.18 -12.91
C LYS A 89 -3.94 -4.95 -11.42
N ALA A 90 -4.00 -6.03 -10.63
CA ALA A 90 -4.30 -5.98 -9.21
C ALA A 90 -3.32 -5.11 -8.41
N ILE A 91 -2.03 -5.13 -8.76
CA ILE A 91 -1.00 -4.30 -8.11
C ILE A 91 -1.29 -2.80 -8.15
N HIS A 92 -2.07 -2.30 -9.11
CA HIS A 92 -2.46 -0.89 -9.14
C HIS A 92 -3.34 -0.51 -7.95
N GLY A 93 -3.99 -1.48 -7.30
CA GLY A 93 -4.76 -1.26 -6.07
C GLY A 93 -3.90 -1.05 -4.82
N ILE A 94 -2.61 -1.41 -4.84
CA ILE A 94 -1.70 -1.22 -3.69
C ILE A 94 -1.33 0.26 -3.54
N ASN A 95 -0.95 0.88 -4.66
CA ASN A 95 -0.65 2.31 -4.71
C ASN A 95 -1.37 2.91 -5.93
N PRO A 96 -2.66 3.26 -5.79
CA PRO A 96 -3.39 3.88 -6.89
C PRO A 96 -2.71 5.17 -7.35
N MET A 97 -2.10 5.92 -6.43
CA MET A 97 -1.43 7.20 -6.69
C MET A 97 -0.24 7.10 -7.66
N TYR A 98 0.34 5.92 -7.87
CA TYR A 98 1.48 5.75 -8.79
C TYR A 98 1.14 6.11 -10.26
N LYS A 99 -0.10 5.89 -10.70
CA LYS A 99 -0.59 6.31 -12.03
C LYS A 99 -1.88 7.13 -11.99
N PHE A 100 -2.43 7.36 -10.80
CA PHE A 100 -3.64 8.14 -10.62
C PHE A 100 -3.33 9.63 -10.63
N GLY A 101 -3.45 10.24 -11.81
CA GLY A 101 -3.39 11.69 -12.01
C GLY A 101 -4.74 12.26 -12.46
N PRO A 102 -5.81 12.16 -11.63
CA PRO A 102 -7.09 12.73 -12.00
C PRO A 102 -6.98 14.26 -12.11
N THR A 103 -7.77 14.82 -13.01
CA THR A 103 -7.86 16.27 -13.17
C THR A 103 -9.24 16.78 -12.77
N ILE A 104 -9.29 17.93 -12.12
CA ILE A 104 -10.52 18.72 -11.94
C ILE A 104 -10.38 19.96 -12.81
N ASN A 105 -11.25 20.12 -13.80
CA ASN A 105 -11.20 21.22 -14.79
C ASN A 105 -9.83 21.37 -15.49
N GLY A 106 -9.17 20.25 -15.81
CA GLY A 106 -7.86 20.25 -16.47
C GLY A 106 -6.67 20.52 -15.53
N TYR A 107 -6.92 20.81 -14.26
CA TYR A 107 -5.88 20.95 -13.24
C TYR A 107 -5.68 19.64 -12.48
N PRO A 108 -4.45 19.26 -12.12
CA PRO A 108 -4.19 18.14 -11.23
C PRO A 108 -5.02 18.23 -9.96
N TYR A 109 -5.50 17.08 -9.48
CA TYR A 109 -6.19 17.00 -8.20
C TYR A 109 -5.35 17.65 -7.09
N GLN A 110 -5.91 18.69 -6.49
CA GLN A 110 -5.21 19.51 -5.53
C GLN A 110 -5.09 18.75 -4.21
N LEU A 111 -3.85 18.47 -3.81
CA LEU A 111 -3.51 18.03 -2.46
C LEU A 111 -2.71 19.16 -1.80
N PRO A 112 -3.35 20.22 -1.28
CA PRO A 112 -2.69 21.47 -0.91
C PRO A 112 -1.60 21.36 0.16
N TYR A 113 -1.56 20.24 0.90
CA TYR A 113 -0.53 19.94 1.92
C TYR A 113 0.46 18.86 1.49
N TRP A 114 0.37 18.38 0.27
CA TRP A 114 1.24 17.33 -0.27
C TRP A 114 1.88 17.74 -1.58
N ILE A 115 1.17 18.52 -2.39
CA ILE A 115 1.56 18.93 -3.73
C ILE A 115 1.78 20.44 -3.75
N ASN A 116 2.98 20.86 -4.14
CA ASN A 116 3.33 22.27 -4.30
C ASN A 116 2.72 22.88 -5.59
N PRO A 117 2.81 24.20 -5.80
CA PRO A 117 2.26 24.86 -6.99
C PRO A 117 2.85 24.37 -8.33
N ASN A 118 4.00 23.69 -8.30
CA ASN A 118 4.62 23.07 -9.47
C ASN A 118 4.18 21.60 -9.68
N TYR A 119 3.16 21.16 -8.95
CA TYR A 119 2.59 19.81 -9.00
C TYR A 119 3.54 18.69 -8.55
N GLN A 120 4.48 19.01 -7.64
CA GLN A 120 5.41 18.05 -7.07
C GLN A 120 5.06 17.71 -5.63
N PHE A 121 5.32 16.46 -5.21
CA PHE A 121 5.21 16.07 -3.82
C PHE A 121 6.29 16.76 -2.99
N ASP A 122 5.89 17.57 -2.01
CA ASP A 122 6.79 18.52 -1.32
C ASP A 122 6.53 18.63 0.20
N ASN A 123 5.74 17.71 0.77
CA ASN A 123 5.57 17.68 2.23
C ASN A 123 6.74 16.92 2.88
N PRO A 124 7.59 17.58 3.68
CA PRO A 124 8.76 16.94 4.29
C PRO A 124 8.39 15.91 5.36
N MET A 125 7.16 15.94 5.88
CA MET A 125 6.62 14.95 6.83
C MET A 125 5.57 14.03 6.20
N GLY A 126 5.59 13.89 4.87
CA GLY A 126 4.72 12.95 4.17
C GLY A 126 5.23 11.51 4.24
N PHE A 127 6.42 11.28 3.67
CA PHE A 127 7.14 10.00 3.68
C PHE A 127 8.64 10.18 3.94
N GLY A 128 9.04 11.31 4.53
CA GLY A 128 10.44 11.62 4.85
C GLY A 128 10.96 10.73 5.98
N LEU A 129 12.15 10.17 5.79
CA LEU A 129 12.86 9.36 6.79
C LEU A 129 14.08 10.17 7.28
N TYR A 130 14.09 10.49 8.58
CA TYR A 130 15.12 11.31 9.21
C TYR A 130 15.93 10.47 10.18
N ARG A 131 17.26 10.63 10.15
CA ARG A 131 18.17 9.81 10.93
C ARG A 131 18.31 10.35 12.35
N THR A 132 18.05 9.51 13.35
CA THR A 132 18.30 9.80 14.76
C THR A 132 19.79 9.73 15.08
N LYS A 133 20.20 10.18 16.26
CA LYS A 133 21.59 10.19 16.73
C LYS A 133 22.23 8.80 16.74
N ASP A 134 21.46 7.79 17.15
CA ASP A 134 21.86 6.37 17.17
C ASP A 134 21.67 5.66 15.82
N GLY A 135 21.32 6.39 14.77
CA GLY A 135 21.33 5.92 13.39
C GLY A 135 20.06 5.21 12.92
N ARG A 136 19.01 5.15 13.75
CA ARG A 136 17.67 4.67 13.34
C ARG A 136 16.94 5.72 12.50
N LEU A 137 15.84 5.33 11.87
CA LEU A 137 15.06 6.23 11.02
C LEU A 137 13.73 6.57 11.69
N PHE A 138 13.51 7.85 11.91
CA PHE A 138 12.24 8.42 12.36
C PHE A 138 11.46 8.95 11.16
N LEU A 139 10.20 8.54 11.05
CA LEU A 139 9.25 9.00 10.05
C LEU A 139 8.18 9.84 10.75
N PRO A 140 8.33 11.17 10.84
CA PRO A 140 7.27 12.05 11.32
C PRO A 140 6.14 12.11 10.29
N THR A 141 4.89 12.01 10.74
CA THR A 141 3.71 12.12 9.87
C THR A 141 3.00 13.46 10.08
N GLY A 142 3.12 14.33 9.08
CA GLY A 142 2.50 15.66 9.02
C GLY A 142 1.49 15.76 7.88
N ALA A 143 0.62 14.75 7.72
CA ALA A 143 -0.30 14.65 6.59
C ALA A 143 -1.41 15.72 6.58
N TYR A 144 -1.66 16.36 7.73
CA TYR A 144 -2.66 17.40 7.93
C TYR A 144 -2.07 18.60 8.67
N PRO A 145 -2.60 19.82 8.49
CA PRO A 145 -2.08 21.04 9.13
C PRO A 145 -1.85 20.90 10.64
N GLY A 146 -2.80 20.28 11.35
CA GLY A 146 -2.72 20.10 12.79
C GLY A 146 -1.61 19.13 13.22
N LEU A 147 -1.42 18.03 12.48
CA LEU A 147 -0.36 17.05 12.75
C LEU A 147 1.02 17.64 12.45
N LEU A 148 1.16 18.32 11.32
CA LEU A 148 2.39 19.01 10.93
C LEU A 148 2.77 20.05 11.97
N ASN A 149 1.83 20.91 12.38
CA ASN A 149 2.10 21.92 13.40
C ASN A 149 2.47 21.30 14.77
N ALA A 150 1.80 20.23 15.17
CA ALA A 150 2.12 19.53 16.41
C ALA A 150 3.54 18.94 16.37
N MET A 151 3.91 18.30 15.25
CA MET A 151 5.24 17.72 15.08
C MET A 151 6.34 18.78 15.02
N CYS A 152 6.15 19.87 14.28
CA CYS A 152 7.08 21.00 14.25
C CYS A 152 7.25 21.64 15.63
N THR A 153 6.14 21.78 16.39
CA THR A 153 6.18 22.29 17.78
C THR A 153 7.00 21.36 18.68
N PHE A 154 6.79 20.04 18.58
CA PHE A 154 7.52 19.03 19.36
C PHE A 154 9.02 19.00 19.03
N LEU A 155 9.36 19.01 17.74
CA LEU A 155 10.76 19.01 17.27
C LEU A 155 11.44 20.37 17.40
N HIS A 156 10.69 21.43 17.74
CA HIS A 156 11.15 22.82 17.76
C HIS A 156 11.80 23.26 16.44
N CYS A 157 11.15 22.92 15.32
CA CYS A 157 11.64 23.22 13.97
C CYS A 157 10.52 23.75 13.05
N GLY A 158 10.88 24.31 11.90
CA GLY A 158 9.94 24.59 10.82
C GLY A 158 9.61 23.34 9.99
N PRO A 159 8.58 23.42 9.12
CA PRO A 159 8.23 22.35 8.19
C PRO A 159 9.18 22.33 6.99
N ASP A 160 10.46 22.11 7.25
CA ASP A 160 11.55 22.07 6.29
C ASP A 160 12.38 20.81 6.52
N ALA A 161 12.75 20.11 5.44
CA ALA A 161 13.41 18.82 5.54
C ALA A 161 14.76 18.90 6.28
N ASP A 162 15.56 19.95 6.04
CA ASP A 162 16.86 20.09 6.69
C ASP A 162 16.70 20.42 8.18
N GLN A 163 15.75 21.28 8.53
CA GLN A 163 15.47 21.60 9.93
C GLN A 163 14.92 20.39 10.70
N ILE A 164 14.06 19.58 10.08
CA ILE A 164 13.55 18.35 10.68
C ILE A 164 14.70 17.35 10.86
N ALA A 165 15.55 17.18 9.84
CA ALA A 165 16.72 16.31 9.93
C ALA A 165 17.65 16.73 11.07
N GLU A 166 17.95 18.03 11.19
CA GLU A 166 18.79 18.57 12.25
C GLU A 166 18.17 18.31 13.63
N ALA A 167 16.87 18.57 13.80
CA ALA A 167 16.17 18.32 15.05
C ALA A 167 16.20 16.84 15.44
N VAL A 168 15.84 15.94 14.52
CA VAL A 168 15.81 14.49 14.74
C VAL A 168 17.20 13.92 15.05
N SER A 169 18.26 14.43 14.40
CA SER A 169 19.64 13.96 14.61
C SER A 169 20.19 14.18 16.02
N LYS A 170 19.52 15.02 16.83
CA LYS A 170 19.90 15.32 18.22
C LYS A 170 19.36 14.31 19.22
N TRP A 171 18.38 13.49 18.83
CA TRP A 171 17.73 12.53 19.71
C TRP A 171 18.27 11.11 19.54
N ASP A 172 18.43 10.40 20.65
CA ASP A 172 18.49 8.94 20.64
C ASP A 172 17.08 8.38 20.37
N SER A 173 16.97 7.32 19.56
CA SER A 173 15.69 6.87 19.01
C SER A 173 14.63 6.47 20.05
N ALA A 174 15.06 5.81 21.12
CA ALA A 174 14.17 5.37 22.20
C ALA A 174 13.58 6.57 22.96
N ASP A 175 14.42 7.56 23.28
CA ASP A 175 13.98 8.78 23.98
C ASP A 175 13.03 9.60 23.09
N LEU A 176 13.29 9.66 21.78
CA LEU A 176 12.43 10.32 20.82
C LEU A 176 11.05 9.64 20.75
N GLU A 177 11.02 8.31 20.67
CA GLU A 177 9.79 7.52 20.62
C GLU A 177 8.96 7.70 21.89
N GLU A 178 9.58 7.61 23.07
CA GLU A 178 8.89 7.80 24.34
C GLU A 178 8.33 9.23 24.48
N ALA A 179 9.15 10.24 24.16
CA ALA A 179 8.73 11.63 24.24
C ALA A 179 7.61 11.96 23.24
N ALA A 180 7.69 11.45 22.01
CA ALA A 180 6.68 11.68 20.99
C ALA A 180 5.37 10.93 21.32
N ALA A 181 5.44 9.72 21.86
CA ALA A 181 4.26 8.92 22.23
C ALA A 181 3.43 9.55 23.36
N ALA A 182 4.02 10.45 24.16
CA ALA A 182 3.32 11.15 25.22
C ALA A 182 2.27 12.17 24.70
N ASP A 183 2.42 12.68 23.47
CA ASP A 183 1.47 13.59 22.84
C ASP A 183 0.57 12.85 21.84
N LYS A 184 -0.74 12.77 22.16
CA LYS A 184 -1.77 12.11 21.35
C LYS A 184 -1.98 12.74 19.95
N LYS A 185 -1.38 13.90 19.68
CA LYS A 185 -1.44 14.56 18.37
C LYS A 185 -0.28 14.18 17.44
N LEU A 186 0.71 13.45 17.93
CA LEU A 186 1.85 13.03 17.13
C LEU A 186 1.57 11.67 16.49
N VAL A 187 1.88 11.59 15.21
CA VAL A 187 1.83 10.35 14.43
C VAL A 187 3.21 10.17 13.82
N PHE A 188 3.82 9.01 14.05
CA PHE A 188 5.15 8.72 13.59
C PHE A 188 5.37 7.22 13.48
N ALA A 189 6.46 6.84 12.82
CA ALA A 189 7.01 5.50 12.88
C ALA A 189 8.52 5.58 13.13
N LEU A 190 9.06 4.54 13.76
CA LEU A 190 10.50 4.39 13.97
C LEU A 190 10.94 3.05 13.37
N VAL A 191 11.98 3.08 12.54
CA VAL A 191 12.52 1.92 11.82
C VAL A 191 13.91 1.62 12.33
#